data_AF-A0A5T2CBM3-F1
#
_entry.id   AF-A0A5T2CBM3-F1
#
_cell.length_a   1.000
_cell.length_b   1.000
_cell.length_c   1.000
_cell.angle_alpha   90.00
_cell.angle_beta   90.00
_cell.angle_gamma   90.00
#
_symmetry.space_group_name_H-M   'P 1'
#
loop_
_entity.id
_entity.type
_entity.pdbx_description
1 polymer ?
#
loop_
_entity_poly.entity_id
_entity_poly.type
_entity_poly.pdbx_seq_one_letter_code
_entity_poly.pdbx_strand_id
1 'polypeptide(L)'
;SFKDIEIIVVDDCGSDKSIDIAKEYAKKDERIKIIHNEENLGLLRARYEGVKAAGGGYIMFLDPDDYLELNACEECVRILNTEKESDFIWFDFIYKRISGVINRGNFLQDQTFTIFEY
;
A
#
# COMPACT_ATOMS: atom_id res chain seq x y z
N SER A 1 15.04 9.74 3.22
CA SER A 1 13.98 8.78 2.84
C SER A 1 14.04 7.61 3.79
N PHE A 2 12.88 7.24 4.31
CA PHE A 2 12.69 6.15 5.26
C PHE A 2 13.14 4.81 4.66
N LYS A 3 13.97 4.05 5.40
CA LYS A 3 14.60 2.81 4.92
C LYS A 3 14.03 1.55 5.56
N ASP A 4 13.45 1.69 6.74
CA ASP A 4 12.90 0.61 7.55
C ASP A 4 11.50 0.22 7.04
N ILE A 5 11.47 -0.35 5.84
CA ILE A 5 10.27 -0.83 5.17
C ILE A 5 10.54 -2.21 4.59
N GLU A 6 9.51 -3.04 4.57
CA GLU A 6 9.42 -4.20 3.70
C GLU A 6 8.31 -3.96 2.67
N ILE A 7 8.47 -4.55 1.49
CA ILE A 7 7.52 -4.41 0.37
C ILE A 7 7.06 -5.82 0.02
N ILE A 8 5.79 -6.12 0.28
CA ILE A 8 5.22 -7.43 0.00
C ILE A 8 4.35 -7.32 -1.24
N VAL A 9 4.82 -7.91 -2.34
CA VAL A 9 4.07 -8.01 -3.59
C VAL A 9 3.35 -9.35 -3.60
N VAL A 10 2.01 -9.32 -3.70
CA VAL A 10 1.20 -10.53 -3.82
C VAL A 10 0.74 -10.66 -5.27
N ASP A 11 1.23 -11.70 -5.94
CA ASP A 11 0.83 -12.06 -7.29
C ASP A 11 -0.35 -13.02 -7.24
N ASP A 12 -1.52 -12.52 -7.68
CA ASP A 12 -2.81 -13.20 -7.64
C ASP A 12 -3.17 -13.83 -8.98
N CYS A 13 -2.18 -14.51 -9.60
CA CYS A 13 -2.29 -15.16 -10.90
C CYS A 13 -2.73 -14.22 -12.03
N GLY A 14 -2.07 -13.07 -12.15
CA GLY A 14 -2.23 -12.18 -13.30
C GLY A 14 -1.82 -12.83 -14.61
N SER A 15 -2.37 -12.37 -15.73
CA SER A 15 -2.05 -12.90 -17.07
C SER A 15 -0.98 -12.12 -17.83
N ASP A 16 -0.48 -11.03 -17.25
CA ASP A 16 0.51 -10.16 -17.86
C ASP A 16 1.93 -10.41 -17.29
N LYS A 17 2.86 -9.49 -17.57
CA LYS A 17 4.26 -9.60 -17.15
C LYS A 17 4.56 -8.92 -15.81
N SER A 18 3.54 -8.52 -15.05
CA SER A 18 3.71 -7.76 -13.80
C SER A 18 4.59 -8.49 -12.79
N ILE A 19 4.39 -9.80 -12.63
CA ILE A 19 5.20 -10.62 -11.73
C ILE A 19 6.67 -10.71 -12.17
N ASP A 20 6.94 -10.81 -13.47
CA ASP A 20 8.32 -10.86 -13.96
C ASP A 20 9.05 -9.56 -13.65
N ILE A 21 8.38 -8.42 -13.78
CA ILE A 21 8.91 -7.11 -13.40
C ILE A 21 9.19 -7.07 -11.89
N ALA A 22 8.23 -7.50 -11.06
CA ALA A 22 8.41 -7.53 -9.61
C ALA A 22 9.61 -8.41 -9.20
N LYS A 23 9.79 -9.58 -9.83
CA LYS A 23 10.95 -10.47 -9.61
C LYS A 23 12.27 -9.79 -9.96
N GLU A 24 12.34 -9.01 -11.04
CA GLU A 24 13.55 -8.25 -11.39
C GLU A 24 13.90 -7.17 -10.37
N TYR A 25 12.90 -6.54 -9.74
CA TYR A 25 13.13 -5.60 -8.65
C TYR A 25 13.53 -6.31 -7.35
N ALA A 26 12.92 -7.44 -7.02
CA ALA A 26 13.28 -8.23 -5.84
C ALA A 26 14.73 -8.75 -5.87
N LYS A 27 15.31 -8.96 -7.06
CA LYS A 27 16.75 -9.26 -7.21
C LYS A 27 17.67 -8.10 -6.82
N LYS A 28 17.16 -6.86 -6.83
CA LYS A 28 17.93 -5.63 -6.62
C LYS A 28 17.73 -5.03 -5.23
N ASP A 29 16.61 -5.33 -4.58
CA ASP A 29 16.24 -4.78 -3.28
C ASP A 29 15.69 -5.91 -2.39
N GLU A 30 16.46 -6.27 -1.37
CA GLU A 30 16.14 -7.36 -0.43
C GLU A 30 14.90 -7.11 0.42
N ARG A 31 14.41 -5.86 0.44
CA ARG A 31 13.18 -5.48 1.14
C ARG A 31 11.93 -5.97 0.41
N ILE A 32 12.05 -6.34 -0.87
CA ILE A 32 10.92 -6.80 -1.68
C ILE A 32 10.76 -8.31 -1.54
N LYS A 33 9.61 -8.72 -1.02
CA LYS A 33 9.18 -10.13 -0.90
C LYS A 33 8.02 -10.38 -1.86
N ILE A 34 8.01 -11.55 -2.47
CA ILE A 34 6.96 -11.95 -3.41
C ILE A 34 6.22 -13.15 -2.83
N ILE A 35 4.89 -13.06 -2.79
CA ILE A 35 3.97 -14.16 -2.51
C ILE A 35 3.23 -14.44 -3.81
N HIS A 36 3.18 -15.71 -4.21
CA HIS A 36 2.44 -16.14 -5.39
C HIS A 36 1.29 -17.02 -4.94
N ASN A 37 0.07 -16.65 -5.30
CA ASN A 37 -1.09 -17.50 -5.11
C ASN A 37 -1.13 -18.57 -6.21
N GLU A 38 -1.70 -19.74 -5.94
CA GLU A 38 -1.81 -20.81 -6.94
C GLU A 38 -2.94 -20.56 -7.95
N GLU A 39 -3.92 -19.74 -7.57
CA GLU A 39 -5.06 -19.34 -8.37
C GLU A 39 -5.44 -17.88 -8.06
N ASN A 40 -6.31 -17.28 -8.87
CA ASN A 40 -6.82 -15.94 -8.61
C ASN A 40 -7.81 -15.98 -7.43
N LEU A 41 -7.43 -15.40 -6.29
CA LEU A 41 -8.23 -15.37 -5.07
C LEU A 41 -8.97 -14.05 -4.87
N GLY A 42 -8.70 -13.06 -5.71
CA GLY A 42 -9.24 -11.71 -5.63
C GLY A 42 -8.53 -10.82 -4.61
N LEU A 43 -8.75 -9.51 -4.74
CA LEU A 43 -8.02 -8.46 -4.02
C LEU A 43 -8.00 -8.64 -2.50
N LEU A 44 -9.16 -8.93 -1.90
CA LEU A 44 -9.25 -9.05 -0.43
C LEU A 44 -8.38 -10.19 0.08
N ARG A 45 -8.39 -11.33 -0.62
CA ARG A 45 -7.60 -12.49 -0.22
C ARG A 45 -6.11 -12.28 -0.49
N ALA A 46 -5.76 -11.65 -1.60
CA ALA A 46 -4.38 -11.25 -1.87
C ALA A 46 -3.83 -10.33 -0.76
N ARG A 47 -4.59 -9.29 -0.36
CA ARG A 47 -4.23 -8.43 0.77
C ARG A 47 -4.06 -9.22 2.07
N TYR A 48 -4.96 -10.16 2.34
CA TYR A 48 -4.88 -11.02 3.53
C TYR A 48 -3.59 -11.87 3.57
N GLU A 49 -3.18 -12.46 2.44
CA GLU A 49 -1.91 -13.21 2.38
C GLU A 49 -0.70 -12.27 2.59
N GLY A 50 -0.76 -11.05 2.05
CA GLY A 50 0.24 -10.01 2.32
C GLY A 50 0.34 -9.66 3.81
N VAL A 51 -0.79 -9.43 4.49
CA VAL A 51 -0.85 -9.14 5.93
C VAL A 51 -0.26 -10.28 6.77
N LYS A 52 -0.56 -11.54 6.42
CA LYS A 52 -0.02 -12.70 7.15
C LYS A 52 1.50 -12.81 7.08
N ALA A 53 2.11 -12.32 6.01
CA ALA A 53 3.56 -12.36 5.81
C ALA A 53 4.27 -11.10 6.32
N ALA A 54 3.52 -10.04 6.63
CA ALA A 54 4.08 -8.81 7.18
C ALA A 54 4.65 -9.04 8.58
N GLY A 55 5.86 -8.53 8.81
CA GLY A 55 6.55 -8.51 10.09
C GLY A 55 6.76 -7.09 10.65
N GLY A 56 6.41 -6.04 9.89
CA GLY A 56 6.48 -4.65 10.34
C GLY A 56 5.44 -4.30 11.42
N GLY A 57 5.70 -3.21 12.17
CA GLY A 57 4.78 -2.70 13.20
C GLY A 57 3.56 -1.97 12.65
N TYR A 58 3.58 -1.59 11.37
CA TYR A 58 2.50 -0.91 10.67
C TYR A 58 2.30 -1.51 9.28
N ILE A 59 1.09 -1.43 8.76
CA ILE A 59 0.73 -1.91 7.43
C ILE A 59 0.16 -0.76 6.61
N MET A 60 0.63 -0.63 5.38
CA MET A 60 0.10 0.29 4.38
C MET A 60 -0.25 -0.51 3.12
N PHE A 61 -1.48 -0.36 2.64
CA PHE A 61 -1.88 -0.92 1.35
C PHE A 61 -1.54 0.08 0.24
N LEU A 62 -0.98 -0.42 -0.85
CA LEU A 62 -0.68 0.34 -2.06
C LEU A 62 -1.13 -0.48 -3.26
N ASP A 63 -1.99 0.10 -4.09
CA ASP A 63 -2.46 -0.55 -5.31
C ASP A 63 -1.37 -0.47 -6.39
N PRO A 64 -1.25 -1.47 -7.29
CA PRO A 64 -0.11 -1.63 -8.19
C PRO A 64 -0.04 -0.59 -9.32
N ASP A 65 -1.12 0.15 -9.55
CA ASP A 65 -1.21 1.26 -10.50
C ASP A 65 -1.00 2.65 -9.86
N ASP A 66 -0.73 2.68 -8.55
CA ASP A 66 -0.46 3.90 -7.78
C ASP A 66 1.02 4.00 -7.34
N TYR A 67 1.39 5.17 -6.83
CA TYR A 67 2.68 5.42 -6.19
C TYR A 67 2.55 6.43 -5.05
N LEU A 68 3.51 6.40 -4.15
CA LEU A 68 3.57 7.29 -2.98
C LEU A 68 4.59 8.41 -3.19
N GLU A 69 4.35 9.54 -2.52
CA GLU A 69 5.38 10.56 -2.32
C GLU A 69 6.56 9.99 -1.52
N LEU A 70 7.77 10.50 -1.78
CA LEU A 70 9.02 9.94 -1.25
C LEU A 70 9.12 9.94 0.29
N ASN A 71 8.33 10.78 0.97
CA ASN A 71 8.27 10.89 2.41
C ASN A 71 6.99 10.31 3.02
N ALA A 72 6.09 9.69 2.25
CA ALA A 72 4.79 9.24 2.73
C ALA A 72 4.90 8.29 3.94
N CYS A 73 5.73 7.24 3.84
CA CYS A 73 5.93 6.29 4.95
C CYS A 73 6.58 6.95 6.17
N GLU A 74 7.53 7.86 5.96
CA GLU A 74 8.22 8.59 7.03
C GLU A 74 7.24 9.42 7.87
N GLU A 75 6.36 10.16 7.19
CA GLU A 75 5.36 11.00 7.86
C GLU A 75 4.29 10.18 8.56
N CYS A 76 3.82 9.09 7.94
CA CYS A 76 2.84 8.20 8.59
C CYS A 76 3.40 7.61 9.89
N VAL A 77 4.63 7.08 9.84
CA VAL A 77 5.30 6.50 11.01
C VAL A 77 5.56 7.58 12.07
N ARG A 78 5.97 8.79 11.66
CA ARG A 78 6.15 9.90 12.61
C ARG A 78 4.85 10.19 13.35
N ILE A 79 3.75 10.38 12.64
CA ILE A 79 2.44 10.71 13.24
C ILE A 79 1.96 9.59 14.17
N LEU A 80 1.99 8.33 13.72
CA LEU A 80 1.57 7.17 14.54
C LEU A 80 2.40 7.01 15.82
N ASN A 81 3.67 7.43 15.82
CA ASN A 81 4.52 7.35 17.00
C ASN A 81 4.40 8.57 17.94
N THR A 82 4.02 9.75 17.43
CA THR A 82 3.94 10.97 18.24
C THR A 82 2.55 11.22 18.83
N GLU A 83 1.50 10.86 18.09
CA GLU A 83 0.12 11.06 18.52
C GLU A 83 -0.34 9.85 19.34
N LYS A 84 -0.63 10.07 20.63
CA LYS A 84 -0.81 8.98 21.61
C LYS A 84 -2.05 8.10 21.43
N GLU A 85 -2.91 8.37 20.44
CA GLU A 85 -4.23 7.72 20.29
C GLU A 85 -4.61 7.41 18.82
N SER A 86 -3.65 7.30 17.90
CA SER A 86 -3.94 7.00 16.49
C SER A 86 -3.69 5.53 16.15
N ASP A 87 -4.75 4.81 15.78
CA ASP A 87 -4.66 3.41 15.33
C ASP A 87 -4.42 3.27 13.82
N PHE A 88 -4.86 4.26 13.04
CA PHE A 88 -4.66 4.29 11.58
C PHE A 88 -4.51 5.72 11.07
N ILE A 89 -3.90 5.85 9.90
CA ILE A 89 -3.79 7.11 9.17
C ILE A 89 -4.43 6.93 7.79
N TRP A 90 -5.17 7.95 7.38
CA TRP A 90 -5.64 8.12 6.02
C TRP A 90 -5.14 9.46 5.48
N PHE A 91 -4.71 9.51 4.22
CA PHE A 91 -4.27 10.75 3.58
C PHE A 91 -4.86 10.90 2.18
N ASP A 92 -4.82 12.14 1.68
CA ASP A 92 -5.35 12.52 0.37
C ASP A 92 -4.52 11.95 -0.78
N PHE A 93 -5.09 11.97 -1.98
CA PHE A 93 -4.42 11.49 -3.18
C PHE A 93 -4.52 12.50 -4.33
N ILE A 94 -3.61 12.36 -5.29
CA ILE A 94 -3.60 13.14 -6.51
C ILE A 94 -3.75 12.15 -7.66
N TYR A 95 -4.62 12.47 -8.62
CA TYR A 95 -4.82 11.62 -9.80
C TYR A 95 -4.72 12.43 -11.08
N LYS A 96 -4.19 11.80 -12.13
CA LYS A 96 -4.06 12.39 -13.45
C LYS A 96 -5.07 11.77 -14.40
N ARG A 97 -5.92 12.59 -15.00
CA ARG A 97 -6.85 12.15 -16.04
C ARG A 97 -6.11 11.91 -17.36
N ILE A 98 -6.71 11.13 -18.25
CA ILE A 98 -6.21 10.88 -19.61
C ILE A 98 -5.97 12.20 -20.38
N SER A 99 -6.76 13.24 -20.10
CA SER A 99 -6.57 14.60 -20.67
C SER A 99 -5.29 15.30 -20.24
N GLY A 100 -4.52 14.74 -19.30
CA GLY A 100 -3.33 15.33 -18.70
C GLY A 100 -3.61 16.21 -17.49
N VAL A 101 -4.88 16.49 -17.19
CA VAL A 101 -5.28 17.32 -16.04
C VAL A 101 -5.03 16.56 -14.73
N ILE A 102 -4.26 17.18 -13.85
CA ILE A 102 -3.98 16.70 -12.50
C ILE A 102 -5.05 17.28 -11.56
N ASN A 103 -5.65 16.42 -10.73
CA ASN A 103 -6.64 16.81 -9.73
C ASN A 103 -6.23 16.27 -8.37
N ARG A 104 -6.61 16.96 -7.30
CA ARG A 104 -6.57 16.42 -5.94
C ARG A 104 -7.92 15.80 -5.62
N GLY A 105 -7.90 14.58 -5.10
CA GLY A 105 -9.06 13.91 -4.53
C GLY A 105 -8.91 13.81 -3.02
N ASN A 106 -9.98 14.07 -2.28
CA ASN A 106 -10.06 13.82 -0.85
C ASN A 106 -11.18 12.82 -0.62
N PHE A 107 -10.86 11.69 0.00
CA PHE A 107 -11.87 10.68 0.39
C PHE A 107 -12.72 11.16 1.57
N LEU A 108 -12.13 11.98 2.45
CA LEU A 108 -12.77 12.55 3.62
C LEU A 108 -13.29 13.96 3.29
N GLN A 109 -14.32 14.07 2.45
CA GLN A 109 -15.19 15.24 2.54
C GLN A 109 -16.00 15.11 3.84
N ASP A 110 -15.47 15.69 4.92
CA ASP A 110 -16.20 16.01 6.16
C ASP A 110 -16.93 14.86 6.87
N GLN A 111 -16.33 13.66 7.02
CA GLN A 111 -16.95 12.60 7.82
C GLN A 111 -15.96 11.97 8.82
N THR A 112 -16.34 12.07 10.09
CA THR A 112 -15.75 11.31 11.19
C THR A 112 -16.46 9.96 11.24
N PHE A 113 -15.72 8.87 11.09
CA PHE A 113 -16.26 7.52 11.21
C PHE A 113 -15.83 6.93 12.55
N THR A 114 -16.78 6.37 13.29
CA THR A 114 -16.47 5.62 14.51
C THR A 114 -16.60 4.13 14.25
N ILE A 115 -15.81 3.30 14.95
CA ILE A 115 -15.85 1.83 14.79
C ILE A 115 -17.23 1.22 15.11
N PHE A 116 -18.12 1.97 15.76
CA PHE A 116 -19.49 1.55 16.06
C PHE A 116 -20.45 1.68 14.88
N GLU A 117 -20.00 2.22 13.75
CA GLU A 117 -20.82 2.46 12.56
C GLU A 117 -20.70 1.34 11.51
N TYR A 118 -19.95 0.27 11.80
CA TYR A 118 -19.79 -0.92 10.96
C TYR A 118 -20.11 -2.22 11.71
#